data_AF-A0A101JEG2-F1
#
_entry.id   AF-A0A101JEG2-F1
#
_cell.length_a   1.000
_cell.length_b   1.000
_cell.length_c   1.000
_cell.angle_alpha   90.00
_cell.angle_beta   90.00
_cell.angle_gamma   90.00
#
_symmetry.space_group_name_H-M   'P 1'
#
loop_
_entity.id
_entity.type
_entity.pdbx_description
1 polymer ?
#
loop_
_entity_poly.entity_id
_entity_poly.type
_entity_poly.pdbx_seq_one_letter_code
_entity_poly.pdbx_strand_id
1 'polypeptide(L)'
;MRDHRVGAKCDGRAFRVDIDEEEATRRRCLGCGTIAFIGDSADYWSEEDHDSCACPCGNEEFAVAVGFALFNDGEVRWVSVGLRCLKDNTLGVYADTKIDYSPSRHLLDQA
;
A
#
# COMPACT_ATOMS: atom_id res chain seq x y z
N MET A 1 -8.37 -23.91 -11.96
CA MET A 1 -8.84 -24.17 -10.59
C MET A 1 -8.67 -22.89 -9.79
N ARG A 2 -9.74 -22.11 -9.61
CA ARG A 2 -9.74 -20.92 -8.74
C ARG A 2 -10.52 -21.31 -7.48
N ASP A 3 -9.82 -21.52 -6.37
CA ASP A 3 -10.43 -21.82 -5.06
C ASP A 3 -10.93 -20.50 -4.46
N HIS A 4 -12.23 -20.23 -4.61
CA HIS A 4 -12.90 -19.09 -4.01
C HIS A 4 -13.31 -19.47 -2.58
N ARG A 5 -12.37 -19.42 -1.63
CA ARG A 5 -12.67 -19.58 -0.21
C ARG A 5 -13.25 -18.29 0.35
N VAL A 6 -14.57 -18.20 0.35
CA VAL A 6 -15.31 -17.33 1.28
C VAL A 6 -15.03 -17.82 2.70
N GLY A 7 -14.33 -17.01 3.51
CA GLY A 7 -14.30 -17.15 4.97
C GLY A 7 -13.00 -17.61 5.65
N ALA A 8 -11.87 -17.75 4.95
CA ALA A 8 -10.57 -17.93 5.64
C ALA A 8 -9.98 -16.56 6.02
N LYS A 9 -9.68 -16.32 7.30
CA LYS A 9 -8.91 -15.13 7.72
C LYS A 9 -7.54 -15.17 7.01
N CYS A 10 -7.30 -14.30 6.02
CA CYS A 10 -5.96 -14.01 5.48
C CYS A 10 -5.14 -13.38 6.62
N ASP A 11 -3.92 -13.85 6.84
CA ASP A 11 -3.01 -13.29 7.85
C ASP A 11 -2.32 -12.00 7.37
N GLY A 12 -2.63 -11.56 6.14
CA GLY A 12 -2.26 -10.26 5.60
C GLY A 12 -0.76 -10.08 5.42
N ARG A 13 -0.05 -11.10 4.90
CA ARG A 13 1.42 -11.06 4.82
C ARG A 13 2.03 -10.85 3.43
N ALA A 14 1.28 -11.12 2.37
CA ALA A 14 1.79 -11.10 1.01
C ALA A 14 0.83 -10.37 0.08
N PHE A 15 1.36 -9.43 -0.69
CA PHE A 15 0.58 -8.50 -1.49
C PHE A 15 1.20 -8.28 -2.86
N ARG A 16 0.35 -8.00 -3.84
CA ARG A 16 0.69 -7.14 -4.99
C ARG A 16 0.30 -5.71 -4.67
N VAL A 17 1.10 -4.76 -5.11
CA VAL A 17 0.89 -3.33 -4.89
C VAL A 17 0.88 -2.65 -6.24
N ASP A 18 -0.14 -1.83 -6.47
CA ASP A 18 -0.25 -0.98 -7.66
C ASP A 18 -0.15 0.48 -7.20
N ILE A 19 0.50 1.31 -8.01
CA ILE A 19 0.71 2.74 -7.77
C ILE A 19 0.39 3.50 -9.06
N ASP A 20 -0.31 4.62 -8.96
CA ASP A 20 -0.57 5.52 -10.09
C ASP A 20 0.46 6.66 -10.18
N GLU A 21 0.31 7.53 -11.19
CA GLU A 21 1.22 8.66 -11.40
C GLU A 21 1.22 9.69 -10.25
N GLU A 22 0.16 9.74 -9.43
CA GLU A 22 0.04 10.63 -8.26
C GLU A 22 0.51 9.96 -6.96
N GLU A 23 1.15 8.79 -7.07
CA GLU A 23 1.56 7.94 -5.95
C GLU A 23 0.40 7.36 -5.13
N ALA A 24 -0.85 7.46 -5.61
CA ALA A 24 -1.98 6.80 -4.98
C ALA A 24 -1.75 5.29 -5.04
N THR A 25 -1.90 4.63 -3.89
CA THR A 25 -1.44 3.26 -3.69
C THR A 25 -2.59 2.34 -3.29
N ARG A 26 -2.68 1.18 -3.94
CA ARG A 26 -3.54 0.07 -3.49
C ARG A 26 -2.76 -1.22 -3.35
N ARG A 27 -3.19 -2.08 -2.42
CA ARG A 27 -2.65 -3.41 -2.19
C ARG A 27 -3.71 -4.48 -2.35
N ARG A 28 -3.33 -5.63 -2.91
CA ARG A 28 -4.18 -6.84 -3.02
C ARG A 28 -3.58 -7.98 -2.20
N CYS A 29 -4.27 -8.50 -1.16
CA CYS A 29 -3.80 -9.69 -0.43
C CYS A 29 -3.75 -10.89 -1.40
N LEU A 30 -2.60 -11.53 -1.53
CA LEU A 30 -2.44 -12.72 -2.37
C LEU A 30 -3.14 -13.96 -1.79
N GLY A 31 -3.43 -13.96 -0.49
CA GLY A 31 -4.15 -15.03 0.20
C GLY A 31 -5.68 -15.00 0.04
N CYS A 32 -6.32 -13.83 0.13
CA CYS A 32 -7.80 -13.70 0.05
C CYS A 32 -8.30 -12.84 -1.11
N GLY A 33 -7.41 -12.17 -1.85
CA GLY A 33 -7.76 -11.31 -2.98
C GLY A 33 -8.33 -9.93 -2.60
N THR A 34 -8.51 -9.63 -1.31
CA THR A 34 -9.01 -8.32 -0.85
C THR A 34 -8.11 -7.20 -1.34
N ILE A 35 -8.72 -6.18 -1.95
CA ILE A 35 -8.08 -4.93 -2.36
C ILE A 35 -8.36 -3.88 -1.28
N ALA A 36 -7.32 -3.15 -0.87
CA ALA A 36 -7.44 -2.02 0.04
C ALA A 36 -6.53 -0.88 -0.46
N PHE A 37 -7.03 0.35 -0.36
CA PHE A 37 -6.25 1.56 -0.57
C PHE A 37 -5.46 1.89 0.69
N ILE A 38 -4.29 2.52 0.52
CA ILE A 38 -3.46 3.01 1.62
C ILE A 38 -3.70 4.51 1.80
N GLY A 39 -4.03 4.92 3.01
CA GLY A 39 -4.45 6.30 3.30
C GLY A 39 -5.70 6.67 2.50
N ASP A 40 -5.70 7.89 1.97
CA ASP A 40 -6.75 8.49 1.14
C ASP A 40 -6.57 8.20 -0.35
N SER A 41 -5.69 7.28 -0.74
CA SER A 41 -5.42 6.94 -2.15
C SER A 41 -6.68 6.61 -2.96
N ALA A 42 -7.76 6.15 -2.32
CA ALA A 42 -9.04 5.89 -2.98
C ALA A 42 -9.65 7.15 -3.63
N ASP A 43 -9.39 8.33 -3.08
CA ASP A 43 -9.93 9.61 -3.55
C ASP A 43 -9.16 10.15 -4.78
N TYR A 44 -7.93 9.65 -4.98
CA TYR A 44 -7.00 10.09 -6.04
C TYR A 44 -6.78 9.02 -7.13
N TRP A 45 -7.17 7.76 -6.87
CA TRP A 45 -6.87 6.62 -7.72
C TRP A 45 -7.39 6.74 -9.16
N SER A 46 -6.50 6.56 -10.13
CA SER A 46 -6.84 6.38 -11.55
C SER A 46 -6.90 4.90 -11.96
N GLU A 47 -8.07 4.43 -12.42
CA GLU A 47 -8.19 3.06 -12.99
C GLU A 47 -7.56 2.93 -14.39
N GLU A 48 -7.29 4.03 -15.08
CA GLU A 48 -6.75 4.03 -16.44
C GLU A 48 -5.21 4.11 -16.46
N ASP A 49 -4.59 4.55 -15.36
CA ASP A 49 -3.18 4.93 -15.33
C ASP A 49 -2.49 4.49 -14.03
N HIS A 50 -2.25 3.19 -13.90
CA HIS A 50 -1.53 2.62 -12.75
C HIS A 50 -0.67 1.43 -13.15
N ASP A 51 0.43 1.25 -12.43
CA ASP A 51 1.39 0.17 -12.66
C ASP A 51 1.56 -0.72 -11.42
N SER A 52 1.78 -2.01 -11.66
CA SER A 52 2.16 -2.94 -10.60
C SER A 52 3.62 -2.74 -10.22
N CYS A 53 3.87 -2.61 -8.91
CA CYS A 53 5.23 -2.52 -8.38
C CYS A 53 6.04 -3.78 -8.66
N ALA A 54 7.30 -3.61 -9.05
CA ALA A 54 8.26 -4.69 -9.21
C ALA A 54 9.56 -4.41 -8.45
N CYS A 55 10.16 -5.48 -7.93
CA CYS A 55 11.50 -5.47 -7.37
C CYS A 55 12.52 -5.53 -8.52
N PRO A 56 13.73 -4.94 -8.39
CA PRO A 56 14.79 -5.11 -9.39
C PRO A 56 15.13 -6.57 -9.73
N CYS A 57 14.83 -7.55 -8.85
CA CYS A 57 14.97 -8.98 -9.15
C CYS A 57 13.84 -9.58 -10.01
N GLY A 58 12.88 -8.75 -10.45
CA GLY A 58 11.72 -9.10 -11.28
C GLY A 58 10.54 -9.70 -10.50
N ASN A 59 10.54 -9.66 -9.16
CA ASN A 59 9.43 -10.17 -8.35
C ASN A 59 8.40 -9.07 -8.06
N GLU A 60 7.12 -9.43 -7.99
CA GLU A 60 5.99 -8.50 -7.75
C GLU A 60 5.23 -8.80 -6.45
N GLU A 61 5.78 -9.67 -5.59
CA GLU A 61 5.16 -10.07 -4.34
C GLU A 61 5.92 -9.48 -3.15
N PHE A 62 5.20 -8.76 -2.29
CA PHE A 62 5.79 -7.97 -1.21
C PHE A 62 5.10 -8.21 0.14
N ALA A 63 5.85 -8.03 1.21
CA ALA A 63 5.29 -7.55 2.47
C ALA A 63 5.25 -6.02 2.44
N VAL A 64 4.16 -5.43 2.94
CA VAL A 64 3.90 -3.98 2.90
C VAL A 64 3.95 -3.42 4.31
N ALA A 65 4.54 -2.24 4.48
CA ALA A 65 4.46 -1.44 5.71
C ALA A 65 4.18 0.02 5.36
N VAL A 66 3.37 0.68 6.19
CA VAL A 66 3.07 2.11 6.06
C VAL A 66 3.74 2.85 7.22
N GLY A 67 4.58 3.83 6.87
CA GLY A 67 5.23 4.73 7.81
C GLY A 67 4.50 6.07 7.85
N PHE A 68 4.29 6.59 9.05
CA PHE A 68 3.71 7.93 9.24
C PHE A 68 4.72 8.84 9.89
N ALA A 69 4.88 10.04 9.32
CA ALA A 69 5.53 11.13 10.02
C ALA A 69 4.46 12.08 10.55
N LEU A 70 4.60 12.50 11.81
CA LEU A 70 3.58 13.30 12.50
C LEU A 70 4.10 14.70 12.85
N PHE A 71 3.20 15.66 12.90
CA PHE A 71 3.41 16.92 13.61
C PHE A 71 3.31 16.70 15.14
N ASN A 72 3.68 17.72 15.92
CA ASN A 72 3.66 17.64 17.39
C ASN A 72 2.24 17.49 17.97
N ASP A 73 1.22 17.93 17.24
CA ASP A 73 -0.18 17.71 17.61
C ASP A 73 -0.67 16.30 17.21
N GLY A 74 0.11 15.52 16.47
CA GLY A 74 -0.24 14.19 16.01
C GLY A 74 -0.98 14.14 14.68
N GLU A 75 -1.19 15.28 14.00
CA GLU A 75 -1.63 15.27 12.60
C GLU A 75 -0.54 14.64 11.71
N VAL A 76 -0.96 13.96 10.65
CA VAL A 76 -0.06 13.32 9.69
C VAL A 76 0.53 14.39 8.78
N ARG A 77 1.87 14.43 8.67
CA ARG A 77 2.61 15.30 7.76
C ARG A 77 3.08 14.57 6.51
N TRP A 78 3.21 13.25 6.58
CA TRP A 78 3.77 12.40 5.53
C TRP A 78 3.33 10.95 5.69
N VAL A 79 3.09 10.28 4.57
CA VAL A 79 2.81 8.84 4.48
C VAL A 79 3.84 8.22 3.54
N SER A 80 4.53 7.17 3.99
CA SER A 80 5.51 6.44 3.19
C SER A 80 5.12 4.97 3.07
N VAL A 81 5.12 4.41 1.86
CA VAL A 81 4.83 3.00 1.60
C VAL A 81 6.13 2.24 1.37
N GLY A 82 6.50 1.41 2.34
CA GLY A 82 7.67 0.54 2.28
C GLY A 82 7.31 -0.87 1.82
N LEU A 83 8.02 -1.38 0.82
CA LEU A 83 7.85 -2.74 0.31
C LEU A 83 9.10 -3.58 0.59
N ARG A 84 8.88 -4.80 1.11
CA ARG A 84 9.91 -5.84 1.20
C ARG A 84 9.60 -6.94 0.21
N CYS A 85 10.47 -7.14 -0.78
CA CYS A 85 10.33 -8.23 -1.74
C CYS A 85 10.37 -9.58 -1.02
N LEU A 86 9.40 -10.44 -1.31
CA LEU A 86 9.32 -11.78 -0.69
C LEU A 86 10.29 -12.80 -1.31
N LYS A 87 10.96 -12.45 -2.41
CA LYS A 87 11.93 -13.31 -3.09
C LYS A 87 13.36 -13.08 -2.62
N ASP A 88 13.83 -11.83 -2.58
CA ASP A 88 15.23 -11.48 -2.29
C ASP A 88 15.40 -10.60 -1.03
N ASN A 89 14.29 -10.23 -0.36
CA ASN A 89 14.26 -9.35 0.80
C ASN A 89 14.74 -7.91 0.57
N THR A 90 14.90 -7.49 -0.69
CA THR A 90 15.17 -6.08 -1.02
C THR A 90 14.06 -5.20 -0.47
N LEU A 91 14.46 -4.10 0.18
CA LEU A 91 13.56 -3.08 0.73
C LEU A 91 13.59 -1.84 -0.16
N GLY A 92 12.44 -1.23 -0.38
CA GLY A 92 12.31 0.05 -1.07
C GLY A 92 11.12 0.85 -0.55
N VAL A 93 11.19 2.18 -0.69
CA VAL A 93 10.03 3.08 -0.55
C VAL A 93 9.49 3.33 -1.94
N TYR A 94 8.20 3.06 -2.14
CA TYR A 94 7.57 3.06 -3.46
C TYR A 94 6.55 4.19 -3.63
N ALA A 95 6.02 4.73 -2.55
CA ALA A 95 5.26 5.99 -2.51
C ALA A 95 5.70 6.77 -1.28
N ASP A 96 5.80 8.09 -1.40
CA ASP A 96 6.27 8.98 -0.33
C ASP A 96 5.55 10.32 -0.39
N THR A 97 4.29 10.30 0.03
CA THR A 97 3.35 11.39 -0.20
C THR A 97 3.27 12.34 0.99
N LYS A 98 3.43 13.64 0.72
CA LYS A 98 3.20 14.70 1.69
C LYS A 98 1.71 14.90 1.91
N ILE A 99 1.31 15.05 3.17
CA ILE A 99 -0.06 15.43 3.52
C ILE A 99 -0.10 16.94 3.79
N ASP A 100 -0.89 17.68 3.00
CA ASP A 100 -0.97 19.14 3.04
C ASP A 100 -2.33 19.68 3.51
N TYR A 101 -3.17 18.80 4.04
CA TYR A 101 -4.46 19.16 4.63
C TYR A 101 -4.56 18.76 6.11
N SER A 102 -5.57 19.32 6.78
CA SER A 102 -5.95 19.00 8.15
C SER A 102 -7.49 19.08 8.27
N PRO A 103 -8.15 18.18 9.02
CA PRO A 103 -7.59 17.11 9.84
C PRO A 103 -7.16 15.86 9.05
N SER A 104 -6.06 15.22 9.43
CA SER A 104 -5.44 14.07 8.76
C SER A 104 -5.20 12.84 9.66
N ARG A 105 -5.45 12.92 10.97
CA ARG A 105 -5.31 11.75 11.89
C ARG A 105 -6.06 10.49 11.46
N HIS A 106 -7.13 10.60 10.68
CA HIS A 106 -7.92 9.46 10.21
C HIS A 106 -7.12 8.53 9.28
N LEU A 107 -6.04 9.01 8.65
CA LEU A 107 -5.15 8.21 7.81
C LEU A 107 -4.43 7.10 8.60
N LEU A 108 -4.28 7.25 9.92
CA LEU A 108 -3.63 6.27 10.78
C LEU A 108 -4.37 4.93 10.84
N ASP A 109 -5.67 4.94 10.56
CA ASP A 109 -6.53 3.76 10.56
C ASP A 109 -6.71 3.14 9.15
N GLN A 110 -6.01 3.67 8.13
CA GLN A 110 -6.19 3.32 6.71
C GLN A 110 -4.93 2.70 6.07
N ALA A 111 -4.16 1.90 6.83
CA ALA A 111 -2.96 1.20 6.36
C ALA A 111 -3.23 -0.24 5.81
#